data_AF-A0A6M2A8B2-F1
#
_entry.id   AF-A0A6M2A8B2-F1
#
_cell.length_a   1.000
_cell.length_b   1.000
_cell.length_c   1.000
_cell.angle_alpha   90.00
_cell.angle_beta   90.00
_cell.angle_gamma   90.00
#
_symmetry.space_group_name_H-M   'P 1'
#
loop_
_entity.id
_entity.type
_entity.pdbx_description
1 polymer ?
#
loop_
_entity_poly.entity_id
_entity_poly.type
_entity_poly.pdbx_seq_one_letter_code
_entity_poly.pdbx_strand_id
1 'polypeptide(L)'
;MRKRSMTLIEIFLAFILFSILLTSLFFSYHYATRSKAKLHKLKSPLQEERYASQRLQKILPKATHFTSTREGKNLSFRFDRGIWKDPLLSEEVLATIFLDENSGQLTLSIWPCEGGEPLTEPSQTIPLLDHVTHLFWEYYSPPNPAKPVDPKQVGDLSPQQGWQPTWSARYSHLPSLIKLEITREPMGEFTDERTLSYLFATNEPILYTKELP
;
A
#
# COMPACT_ATOMS: atom_id res chain seq x y z
N MET A 1 -27.23 -2.76 -72.28
CA MET A 1 -27.72 -2.95 -70.89
C MET A 1 -26.79 -3.77 -69.98
N ARG A 2 -26.03 -4.76 -70.48
CA ARG A 2 -25.09 -5.60 -69.68
C ARG A 2 -24.06 -4.87 -68.79
N LYS A 3 -23.62 -3.66 -69.15
CA LYS A 3 -22.62 -2.92 -68.35
C LYS A 3 -23.19 -2.40 -67.01
N ARG A 4 -24.49 -2.11 -66.93
CA ARG A 4 -25.14 -1.60 -65.70
C ARG A 4 -25.32 -2.68 -64.62
N SER A 5 -25.46 -3.95 -65.02
CA SER A 5 -25.59 -5.06 -64.05
C SER A 5 -24.27 -5.39 -63.37
N MET A 6 -23.12 -5.20 -64.05
CA MET A 6 -21.81 -5.43 -63.44
C MET A 6 -21.48 -4.41 -62.35
N THR A 7 -21.71 -3.12 -62.61
CA THR A 7 -21.46 -2.06 -61.61
C THR A 7 -22.28 -2.25 -60.34
N LEU A 8 -23.51 -2.79 -60.47
CA LEU A 8 -24.38 -3.02 -59.33
C LEU A 8 -23.87 -4.18 -58.44
N ILE A 9 -23.35 -5.25 -59.06
CA ILE A 9 -22.73 -6.36 -58.33
C ILE A 9 -21.47 -5.90 -57.61
N GLU A 10 -20.63 -5.08 -58.26
CA GLU A 10 -19.40 -4.54 -57.66
C GLU A 10 -19.70 -3.67 -56.44
N ILE A 11 -20.69 -2.78 -56.54
CA ILE A 11 -21.14 -1.96 -55.41
C ILE A 11 -21.67 -2.83 -54.27
N PHE A 12 -22.43 -3.89 -54.57
CA PHE A 12 -22.94 -4.81 -53.57
C PHE A 12 -21.81 -5.56 -52.84
N LEU A 13 -20.80 -6.03 -53.58
CA LEU A 13 -19.60 -6.64 -53.00
C LEU A 13 -18.83 -5.65 -52.12
N ALA A 14 -18.69 -4.39 -52.55
CA ALA A 14 -18.06 -3.35 -51.76
C ALA A 14 -18.81 -3.09 -50.44
N PHE A 15 -20.15 -3.07 -50.46
CA PHE A 15 -20.95 -2.93 -49.25
C PHE A 15 -20.81 -4.11 -48.29
N ILE A 16 -20.76 -5.35 -48.80
CA ILE A 16 -20.54 -6.54 -47.96
C ILE A 16 -19.15 -6.46 -47.31
N LEU A 17 -18.11 -6.17 -48.09
CA LEU A 17 -16.75 -6.04 -47.58
C LEU A 17 -16.64 -4.92 -46.53
N PHE A 18 -17.29 -3.78 -46.79
CA PHE A 18 -17.33 -2.68 -45.85
C PHE A 18 -18.06 -3.06 -44.57
N SER A 19 -19.19 -3.77 -44.66
CA SER A 19 -19.94 -4.26 -43.49
C SER A 19 -19.11 -5.23 -42.65
N ILE A 20 -18.38 -6.16 -43.28
CA ILE A 20 -17.47 -7.09 -42.60
C ILE A 20 -16.35 -6.31 -41.89
N LEU A 21 -15.75 -5.33 -42.56
CA LEU A 21 -14.68 -4.51 -42.00
C LEU A 21 -15.18 -3.70 -40.80
N LEU A 22 -16.35 -3.06 -40.92
CA LEU A 22 -16.97 -2.30 -39.85
C LEU A 22 -17.29 -3.20 -38.64
N THR A 23 -17.84 -4.39 -38.89
CA THR A 23 -18.16 -5.37 -37.85
C THR A 23 -16.91 -5.85 -37.13
N SER A 24 -15.83 -6.13 -37.86
CA SER A 24 -14.54 -6.50 -37.29
C SER A 24 -13.97 -5.38 -36.41
N LEU A 25 -14.02 -4.14 -36.89
CA LEU A 25 -13.54 -2.97 -36.15
C LEU A 25 -14.35 -2.74 -34.86
N PHE A 26 -15.69 -2.82 -34.94
CA PHE A 26 -16.56 -2.71 -33.77
C PHE A 26 -16.33 -3.83 -32.77
N PHE A 27 -16.13 -5.06 -33.24
CA PHE A 27 -15.80 -6.19 -32.38
C PHE A 27 -14.49 -5.96 -31.64
N SER A 28 -13.43 -5.55 -32.33
CA SER A 28 -12.14 -5.22 -31.71
C SER A 28 -12.26 -4.07 -30.69
N TYR A 29 -13.04 -3.04 -31.00
CA TYR A 29 -13.29 -1.92 -30.08
C TYR A 29 -14.03 -2.38 -28.81
N HIS A 30 -15.10 -3.18 -28.95
CA HIS A 30 -15.83 -3.74 -27.81
C HIS A 30 -14.97 -4.68 -26.98
N TYR A 31 -14.14 -5.50 -27.63
CA TYR A 31 -13.19 -6.36 -26.94
C TYR A 31 -12.18 -5.53 -26.13
N ALA A 32 -11.57 -4.52 -26.75
CA ALA A 32 -10.59 -3.66 -26.08
C ALA A 32 -11.18 -2.89 -24.89
N THR A 33 -12.41 -2.36 -25.02
CA THR A 33 -13.07 -1.64 -23.92
C THR A 33 -13.42 -2.56 -22.76
N ARG A 34 -13.91 -3.78 -23.02
CA ARG A 34 -14.15 -4.79 -21.98
C ARG A 34 -12.86 -5.20 -21.27
N SER A 35 -11.78 -5.41 -22.02
CA SER A 35 -10.47 -5.75 -21.45
C SER A 35 -9.90 -4.62 -20.58
N LYS A 36 -10.04 -3.35 -21.02
CA LYS A 36 -9.66 -2.19 -20.21
C LYS A 36 -10.44 -2.08 -18.91
N ALA A 37 -11.76 -2.34 -18.95
CA ALA A 37 -12.58 -2.31 -17.74
C ALA A 37 -12.16 -3.40 -16.74
N LYS A 38 -11.84 -4.61 -17.20
CA LYS A 38 -11.30 -5.69 -16.36
C LYS A 38 -9.94 -5.32 -15.76
N LEU A 39 -9.03 -4.81 -16.59
CA LEU A 39 -7.71 -4.36 -16.13
C LEU A 39 -7.81 -3.24 -15.09
N HIS A 40 -8.73 -2.30 -15.28
CA HIS A 40 -8.93 -1.21 -14.31
C HIS A 40 -9.37 -1.76 -12.95
N LYS A 41 -10.31 -2.71 -12.92
CA LYS A 41 -10.76 -3.37 -11.69
C LYS A 41 -9.63 -4.13 -10.98
N LEU A 42 -8.73 -4.76 -11.73
CA LEU A 42 -7.57 -5.45 -11.17
C LEU A 42 -6.46 -4.48 -10.70
N LYS A 43 -6.35 -3.32 -11.36
CA LYS A 43 -5.29 -2.35 -11.09
C LYS A 43 -5.57 -1.51 -9.85
N SER A 44 -6.83 -1.21 -9.53
CA SER A 44 -7.17 -0.38 -8.36
C SER A 44 -6.63 -0.94 -7.03
N PRO A 45 -6.85 -2.21 -6.63
CA PRO A 45 -6.34 -2.72 -5.35
C PRO A 45 -4.80 -2.73 -5.31
N LEU A 46 -4.14 -3.06 -6.42
CA LEU A 46 -2.68 -3.01 -6.51
C LEU A 46 -2.14 -1.57 -6.40
N GLN A 47 -2.90 -0.59 -6.88
CA GLN A 47 -2.53 0.82 -6.78
C GLN A 47 -2.66 1.32 -5.34
N GLU A 48 -3.69 0.90 -4.61
CA GLU A 48 -3.84 1.17 -3.18
C GLU A 48 -2.68 0.57 -2.37
N GLU A 49 -2.33 -0.70 -2.61
CA GLU A 49 -1.20 -1.37 -1.97
C GLU A 49 0.13 -0.66 -2.23
N ARG A 50 0.37 -0.26 -3.47
CA ARG A 50 1.56 0.51 -3.82
C ARG A 50 1.57 1.88 -3.16
N TYR A 51 0.43 2.56 -3.13
CA TYR A 51 0.30 3.86 -2.49
C TYR A 51 0.59 3.78 -0.99
N ALA A 52 -0.03 2.83 -0.29
CA ALA A 52 0.21 2.57 1.13
C ALA A 52 1.68 2.23 1.40
N SER A 53 2.24 1.29 0.64
CA SER A 53 3.65 0.88 0.72
C SER A 53 4.60 2.08 0.58
N GLN A 54 4.44 2.87 -0.48
CA GLN A 54 5.29 4.04 -0.75
C GLN A 54 5.17 5.10 0.36
N ARG A 55 3.96 5.30 0.91
CA ARG A 55 3.74 6.24 2.02
C ARG A 55 4.43 5.78 3.28
N LEU A 56 4.25 4.52 3.67
CA LEU A 56 4.87 3.95 4.86
C LEU A 56 6.39 3.95 4.75
N GLN A 57 6.94 3.57 3.60
CA GLN A 57 8.39 3.60 3.34
C GLN A 57 8.98 5.00 3.38
N LYS A 58 8.19 6.03 3.05
CA LYS A 58 8.65 7.42 3.12
C LYS A 58 8.65 7.96 4.55
N ILE A 59 7.74 7.48 5.40
CA ILE A 59 7.45 8.05 6.71
C ILE A 59 8.20 7.30 7.83
N LEU A 60 8.13 5.96 7.86
CA LEU A 60 8.65 5.16 8.96
C LEU A 60 10.18 5.26 9.16
N PRO A 61 11.03 5.35 8.11
CA PRO A 61 12.47 5.54 8.31
C PRO A 61 12.84 6.90 8.91
N LYS A 62 11.92 7.86 8.92
CA LYS A 62 12.13 9.19 9.51
C LYS A 62 11.69 9.27 10.97
N ALA A 63 11.19 8.16 11.52
CA ALA A 63 10.66 8.16 12.86
C ALA A 63 11.77 8.33 13.90
N THR A 64 11.56 9.23 14.86
CA THR A 64 12.48 9.54 15.97
C THR A 64 12.11 8.80 17.25
N HIS A 65 10.83 8.46 17.42
CA HIS A 65 10.29 7.77 18.59
C HIS A 65 9.26 6.74 18.13
N PHE A 66 9.23 5.56 18.75
CA PHE A 66 8.25 4.51 18.47
C PHE A 66 7.56 4.04 19.74
N THR A 67 6.25 3.85 19.68
CA THR A 67 5.47 3.21 20.73
C THR A 67 4.38 2.37 20.10
N SER A 68 4.40 1.07 20.40
CA SER A 68 3.31 0.17 20.09
C SER A 68 2.33 0.14 21.25
N THR A 69 1.03 0.14 20.97
CA THR A 69 0.02 -0.10 22.02
C THR A 69 0.10 -1.54 22.54
N ARG A 70 -0.45 -1.79 23.75
CA ARG A 70 -0.34 -3.09 24.46
C ARG A 70 -0.92 -4.29 23.69
N GLU A 71 -1.75 -4.06 22.69
CA GLU A 71 -2.32 -5.11 21.84
C GLU A 71 -1.63 -5.22 20.47
N GLY A 72 -0.58 -4.43 20.22
CA GLY A 72 0.11 -4.42 18.94
C GLY A 72 -0.76 -3.90 17.78
N LYS A 73 -1.97 -3.39 18.03
CA LYS A 73 -2.87 -2.92 16.96
C LYS A 73 -2.46 -1.57 16.36
N ASN A 74 -1.84 -0.71 17.16
CA ASN A 74 -1.53 0.66 16.75
C ASN A 74 -0.03 0.93 16.88
N LEU A 75 0.52 1.58 15.87
CA LEU A 75 1.90 2.07 15.85
C LEU A 75 1.90 3.58 15.94
N SER A 76 2.31 4.12 17.08
CA SER A 76 2.51 5.55 17.29
C SER A 76 3.98 5.90 17.13
N PHE A 77 4.29 6.98 16.42
CA PHE A 77 5.66 7.43 16.24
C PHE A 77 5.73 8.92 15.97
N ARG A 78 6.87 9.53 16.30
CA ARG A 78 7.16 10.93 15.96
C ARG A 78 8.08 10.98 14.76
N PHE A 79 7.92 11.96 13.89
CA PHE A 79 8.84 12.19 12.78
C PHE A 79 8.85 13.66 12.38
N ASP A 80 9.98 14.11 11.82
CA ASP A 80 10.08 15.44 11.22
C ASP A 80 9.49 15.41 9.80
N ARG A 81 8.41 16.17 9.62
CA ARG A 81 7.71 16.33 8.35
C ARG A 81 8.39 17.34 7.42
N GLY A 82 9.30 18.16 7.97
CA GLY A 82 9.93 19.28 7.30
C GLY A 82 8.97 20.46 7.10
N ILE A 83 9.23 21.26 6.07
CA ILE A 83 8.39 22.41 5.73
C ILE A 83 7.12 21.92 5.03
N TRP A 84 5.96 22.22 5.62
CA TRP A 84 4.65 21.86 5.06
C TRP A 84 3.80 23.10 4.73
N LYS A 85 2.72 22.90 3.97
CA LYS A 85 1.79 24.00 3.62
C LYS A 85 1.04 24.54 4.84
N ASP A 86 0.75 23.66 5.79
CA ASP A 86 0.16 24.02 7.07
C ASP A 86 1.28 24.21 8.09
N PRO A 87 1.45 25.42 8.64
CA PRO A 87 2.48 25.69 9.65
C PRO A 87 2.36 24.79 10.88
N LEU A 88 1.15 24.40 11.30
CA LEU A 88 0.94 23.56 12.48
C LEU A 88 1.49 22.14 12.28
N LEU A 89 1.53 21.68 11.03
CA LEU A 89 2.05 20.38 10.64
C LEU A 89 3.48 20.46 10.10
N SER A 90 4.14 21.61 10.24
CA SER A 90 5.56 21.72 9.93
C SER A 90 6.38 21.20 11.10
N GLU A 91 7.59 20.72 10.82
CA GLU A 91 8.50 20.15 11.83
C GLU A 91 8.04 18.79 12.41
N GLU A 92 8.26 18.56 13.71
CA GLU A 92 7.98 17.29 14.37
C GLU A 92 6.47 17.11 14.61
N VAL A 93 5.94 15.99 14.12
CA VAL A 93 4.54 15.60 14.29
C VAL A 93 4.44 14.22 14.93
N LEU A 94 3.33 13.97 15.63
CA LEU A 94 2.96 12.65 16.10
C LEU A 94 2.11 11.99 15.02
N ALA A 95 2.44 10.77 14.63
CA ALA A 95 1.64 9.95 13.76
C ALA A 95 1.24 8.66 14.47
N THR A 96 0.03 8.20 14.18
CA THR A 96 -0.47 6.91 14.61
C THR A 96 -1.07 6.19 13.43
N ILE A 97 -0.54 5.00 13.15
CA ILE A 97 -1.14 4.04 12.22
C ILE A 97 -2.00 3.09 13.04
N PHE A 98 -3.28 2.97 12.67
CA PHE A 98 -4.21 2.06 13.33
C PHE A 98 -5.23 1.52 12.33
N LEU A 99 -5.85 0.40 12.70
CA LEU A 99 -7.01 -0.14 12.00
C LEU A 99 -8.28 0.42 12.61
N ASP A 100 -9.09 1.12 11.82
CA ASP A 100 -10.44 1.48 12.24
C ASP A 100 -11.34 0.24 12.13
N GLU A 101 -11.66 -0.36 13.28
CA GLU A 101 -12.46 -1.58 13.37
C GLU A 101 -13.89 -1.40 12.80
N ASN A 102 -14.41 -0.18 12.74
CA ASN A 102 -15.77 0.06 12.21
C ASN A 102 -15.80 0.07 10.68
N SER A 103 -14.78 0.66 10.05
CA SER A 103 -14.70 0.84 8.59
C SER A 103 -13.83 -0.22 7.91
N GLY A 104 -13.03 -0.96 8.67
CA GLY A 104 -12.01 -1.88 8.12
C GLY A 104 -10.89 -1.13 7.39
N GLN A 105 -10.64 0.14 7.74
CA GLN A 105 -9.67 0.98 7.04
C GLN A 105 -8.38 1.12 7.86
N LEU A 106 -7.24 0.79 7.24
CA LEU A 106 -5.94 1.14 7.79
C LEU A 106 -5.69 2.62 7.57
N THR A 107 -5.51 3.34 8.67
CA THR A 107 -5.49 4.79 8.67
C THR A 107 -4.22 5.31 9.31
N LEU A 108 -3.64 6.36 8.72
CA LEU A 108 -2.57 7.15 9.29
C LEU A 108 -3.16 8.48 9.77
N SER A 109 -3.20 8.69 11.08
CA SER A 109 -3.58 9.96 11.67
C SER A 109 -2.34 10.73 12.11
N ILE A 110 -2.37 12.06 11.98
CA ILE A 110 -1.24 12.95 12.25
C ILE A 110 -1.73 14.11 13.13
N TRP A 111 -1.01 14.34 14.22
CA TRP A 111 -1.21 15.41 15.18
C TRP A 111 0.00 16.34 15.21
N PRO A 112 -0.20 17.66 15.35
CA PRO A 112 0.86 18.58 15.67
C PRO A 112 1.37 18.32 17.08
N CYS A 113 2.67 18.50 17.31
CA CYS A 113 3.30 18.36 18.62
C CYS A 113 3.55 19.73 19.27
N GLU A 114 2.57 20.64 19.28
CA GLU A 114 2.73 21.93 19.94
C GLU A 114 2.69 21.73 21.48
N GLY A 115 3.80 22.01 22.17
CA GLY A 115 3.82 21.96 23.64
C GLY A 115 3.88 20.57 24.27
N GLY A 116 4.10 19.52 23.47
CA GLY A 116 4.44 18.16 23.95
C GLY A 116 3.25 17.22 24.20
N GLU A 117 2.03 17.73 24.34
CA GLU A 117 0.81 16.91 24.42
C GLU A 117 0.06 16.94 23.08
N PRO A 118 -0.35 15.78 22.55
CA PRO A 118 -1.12 15.73 21.31
C PRO A 118 -2.51 16.36 21.51
N LEU A 119 -2.99 17.08 20.48
CA LEU A 119 -4.37 17.55 20.43
C LEU A 119 -5.36 16.38 20.56
N THR A 120 -6.57 16.67 21.03
CA THR A 120 -7.64 15.66 21.19
C THR A 120 -8.03 15.00 19.87
N GLU A 121 -7.93 15.72 18.76
CA GLU A 121 -8.29 15.24 17.41
C GLU A 121 -7.11 15.36 16.45
N PRO A 122 -6.97 14.41 15.49
CA PRO A 122 -5.92 14.50 14.48
C PRO A 122 -6.19 15.66 13.53
N SER A 123 -5.17 16.48 13.29
CA SER A 123 -5.25 17.55 12.29
C SER A 123 -5.28 17.00 10.86
N GLN A 124 -4.76 15.80 10.63
CA GLN A 124 -4.86 15.14 9.35
C GLN A 124 -5.03 13.62 9.49
N THR A 125 -6.03 13.09 8.80
CA THR A 125 -6.29 11.66 8.68
C THR A 125 -6.12 11.23 7.23
N ILE A 126 -5.28 10.22 7.00
CA ILE A 126 -4.94 9.73 5.66
C ILE A 126 -5.30 8.25 5.59
N PRO A 127 -6.26 7.86 4.74
CA PRO A 127 -6.54 6.44 4.50
C PRO A 127 -5.36 5.82 3.74
N LEU A 128 -4.90 4.66 4.20
CA LEU A 128 -3.82 3.91 3.57
C LEU A 128 -4.37 2.74 2.75
N LEU A 129 -5.19 1.89 3.38
CA LEU A 129 -5.75 0.68 2.77
C LEU A 129 -7.17 0.44 3.26
N ASP A 130 -8.00 -0.08 2.36
CA ASP A 130 -9.37 -0.50 2.67
C ASP A 130 -9.48 -2.02 2.80
N HIS A 131 -10.55 -2.48 3.45
CA HIS A 131 -10.90 -3.88 3.65
C HIS A 131 -9.82 -4.68 4.40
N VAL A 132 -9.22 -4.06 5.40
CA VAL A 132 -8.25 -4.69 6.30
C VAL A 132 -9.00 -5.33 7.46
N THR A 133 -8.80 -6.63 7.69
CA THR A 133 -9.43 -7.36 8.80
C THR A 133 -8.48 -7.60 9.95
N HIS A 134 -7.22 -7.89 9.65
CA HIS A 134 -6.19 -8.10 10.66
C HIS A 134 -4.94 -7.28 10.37
N LEU A 135 -4.36 -6.78 11.44
CA LEU A 135 -3.15 -5.98 11.46
C LEU A 135 -2.23 -6.54 12.54
N PHE A 136 -1.02 -6.90 12.16
CA PHE A 136 -0.04 -7.45 13.08
C PHE A 136 1.31 -6.77 12.89
N TRP A 137 1.94 -6.40 14.00
CA TRP A 137 3.22 -5.74 14.01
C TRP A 137 4.24 -6.59 14.76
N GLU A 138 5.42 -6.73 14.17
CA GLU A 138 6.59 -7.28 14.86
C GLU A 138 7.75 -6.32 14.73
N TYR A 139 8.58 -6.28 15.76
CA TYR A 139 9.69 -5.36 15.87
C TYR A 139 10.96 -6.15 16.14
N TYR A 140 12.01 -5.89 15.37
CA TYR A 140 13.29 -6.57 15.51
C TYR A 140 14.27 -5.71 16.30
N SER A 141 14.80 -6.26 17.39
CA SER A 141 15.97 -5.75 18.08
C SER A 141 17.13 -6.72 17.88
N PRO A 142 18.26 -6.29 17.28
CA PRO A 142 19.41 -7.16 17.11
C PRO A 142 19.97 -7.54 18.50
N PRO A 143 20.42 -8.79 18.69
CA PRO A 143 21.01 -9.22 19.96
C PRO A 143 22.31 -8.48 20.31
N ASN A 144 23.01 -7.94 19.30
CA ASN A 144 24.16 -7.07 19.48
C ASN A 144 23.96 -5.77 18.67
N PRO A 145 23.66 -4.63 19.32
CA PRO A 145 23.41 -3.36 18.62
C PRO A 145 24.65 -2.80 17.90
N ALA A 146 25.86 -3.26 18.24
CA ALA A 146 27.11 -2.79 17.63
C ALA A 146 27.41 -3.44 16.27
N LYS A 147 26.68 -4.49 15.87
CA LYS A 147 26.86 -5.16 14.57
C LYS A 147 25.61 -4.95 13.71
N PRO A 148 25.70 -4.19 12.61
CA PRO A 148 24.58 -4.10 11.67
C PRO A 148 24.30 -5.49 11.10
N VAL A 149 23.03 -5.90 11.13
CA VAL A 149 22.58 -7.17 10.55
C VAL A 149 22.06 -6.89 9.15
N ASP A 150 22.48 -7.68 8.17
CA ASP A 150 21.92 -7.59 6.82
C ASP A 150 20.43 -8.00 6.88
N PRO A 151 19.48 -7.12 6.52
CA PRO A 151 18.07 -7.43 6.60
C PRO A 151 17.64 -8.59 5.71
N LYS A 152 18.40 -8.94 4.65
CA LYS A 152 18.17 -10.17 3.87
C LYS A 152 18.36 -11.41 4.72
N GLN A 153 19.35 -11.41 5.61
CA GLN A 153 19.60 -12.52 6.53
C GLN A 153 18.54 -12.59 7.64
N VAL A 154 17.98 -11.45 8.06
CA VAL A 154 16.92 -11.42 9.10
C VAL A 154 15.60 -11.99 8.61
N GLY A 155 15.29 -11.86 7.32
CA GLY A 155 14.10 -12.49 6.71
C GLY A 155 14.14 -14.03 6.75
N ASP A 156 15.35 -14.60 6.76
CA ASP A 156 15.59 -16.06 6.78
C ASP A 156 15.85 -16.61 8.20
N LEU A 157 16.15 -15.75 9.18
CA LEU A 157 16.30 -16.14 10.57
C LEU A 157 14.92 -16.50 11.16
N SER A 158 14.83 -17.66 11.82
CA SER A 158 13.62 -18.08 12.51
C SER A 158 13.11 -16.97 13.45
N PRO A 159 11.79 -16.67 13.48
CA PRO A 159 11.18 -15.53 14.18
C PRO A 159 11.36 -15.49 15.71
N GLN A 160 12.15 -16.38 16.28
CA GLN A 160 12.30 -16.53 17.74
C GLN A 160 13.47 -15.73 18.32
N GLN A 161 14.42 -15.23 17.51
CA GLN A 161 15.56 -14.45 18.00
C GLN A 161 15.43 -12.98 17.61
N GLY A 162 15.06 -12.13 18.58
CA GLY A 162 15.09 -10.66 18.45
C GLY A 162 13.81 -10.01 17.93
N TRP A 163 12.86 -10.78 17.38
CA TRP A 163 11.52 -10.28 17.05
C TRP A 163 10.63 -10.26 18.29
N GLN A 164 9.88 -9.18 18.47
CA GLN A 164 8.91 -9.02 19.54
C GLN A 164 7.62 -8.36 19.03
N PRO A 165 6.43 -8.76 19.54
CA PRO A 165 5.15 -8.25 19.07
C PRO A 165 4.80 -6.85 19.60
N THR A 166 5.58 -6.33 20.56
CA THR A 166 5.35 -5.01 21.16
C THR A 166 6.66 -4.26 21.30
N TRP A 167 6.61 -2.94 21.07
CA TRP A 167 7.72 -2.03 21.31
C TRP A 167 7.34 -0.99 22.36
N SER A 168 7.95 -1.11 23.55
CA SER A 168 7.70 -0.19 24.67
C SER A 168 8.51 1.09 24.51
N ALA A 169 7.93 2.23 24.92
CA ALA A 169 8.64 3.51 25.06
C ALA A 169 9.85 3.45 26.02
N ARG A 170 9.99 2.38 26.82
CA ARG A 170 11.14 2.16 27.70
C ARG A 170 12.42 1.82 26.94
N TYR A 171 12.32 1.37 25.69
CA TYR A 171 13.49 1.14 24.86
C TYR A 171 14.11 2.49 24.48
N SER A 172 15.40 2.67 24.77
CA SER A 172 16.14 3.89 24.45
C SER A 172 16.52 4.00 22.97
N HIS A 173 16.26 2.95 22.19
CA HIS A 173 16.55 2.86 20.76
C HIS A 173 15.32 2.49 19.94
N LEU A 174 15.38 2.80 18.64
CA LEU A 174 14.38 2.40 17.67
C LEU A 174 14.55 0.92 17.30
N PRO A 175 13.47 0.22 16.91
CA PRO A 175 13.61 -1.12 16.34
C PRO A 175 14.47 -1.03 15.08
N SER A 176 15.35 -2.01 14.85
CA SER A 176 16.17 -2.02 13.64
C SER A 176 15.32 -2.34 12.42
N LEU A 177 14.35 -3.24 12.58
CA LEU A 177 13.37 -3.58 11.55
C LEU A 177 11.97 -3.58 12.14
N ILE A 178 11.01 -3.09 11.35
CA ILE A 178 9.59 -3.20 11.66
C ILE A 178 8.96 -4.07 10.59
N LYS A 179 8.27 -5.12 11.02
CA LYS A 179 7.48 -6.00 10.17
C LYS A 179 6.01 -5.67 10.38
N LEU A 180 5.35 -5.26 9.31
CA LEU A 180 3.90 -5.04 9.28
C LEU A 180 3.28 -6.15 8.45
N GLU A 181 2.40 -6.94 9.05
CA GLU A 181 1.55 -7.92 8.38
C GLU A 181 0.12 -7.41 8.33
N ILE A 182 -0.41 -7.25 7.12
CA ILE A 182 -1.78 -6.82 6.88
C ILE A 182 -2.52 -7.95 6.19
N THR A 183 -3.62 -8.38 6.79
CA THR A 183 -4.61 -9.25 6.18
C THR A 183 -5.75 -8.41 5.60
N ARG A 184 -6.15 -8.72 4.36
CA ARG A 184 -7.31 -8.10 3.71
C ARG A 184 -8.40 -9.10 3.36
N GLU A 185 -9.64 -8.63 3.42
CA GLU A 185 -10.78 -9.31 2.84
C GLU A 185 -10.63 -9.41 1.30
N PRO A 186 -11.15 -10.49 0.69
CA PRO A 186 -11.15 -10.66 -0.76
C PRO A 186 -11.93 -9.53 -1.44
N MET A 187 -11.23 -8.75 -2.29
CA MET A 187 -11.85 -7.69 -3.10
C MET A 187 -11.97 -8.14 -4.57
N GLY A 188 -13.20 -8.21 -5.07
CA GLY A 188 -13.48 -8.49 -6.48
C GLY A 188 -13.29 -9.97 -6.85
N GLU A 189 -12.36 -10.27 -7.77
CA GLU A 189 -12.05 -11.64 -8.23
C GLU A 189 -10.93 -12.32 -7.41
N PHE A 190 -10.28 -11.60 -6.49
CA PHE A 190 -9.31 -12.21 -5.59
C PHE A 190 -10.05 -12.96 -4.49
N THR A 191 -9.87 -14.28 -4.41
CA THR A 191 -10.51 -15.15 -3.41
C THR A 191 -9.70 -15.31 -2.13
N ASP A 192 -8.41 -14.98 -2.18
CA ASP A 192 -7.47 -15.39 -1.17
C ASP A 192 -7.06 -14.20 -0.30
N GLU A 193 -7.02 -14.48 0.99
CA GLU A 193 -6.44 -13.62 2.01
C GLU A 193 -4.99 -13.29 1.63
N ARG A 194 -4.64 -12.01 1.59
CA ARG A 194 -3.28 -11.56 1.30
C ARG A 194 -2.63 -10.99 2.53
N THR A 195 -1.50 -11.55 2.93
CA THR A 195 -0.61 -10.99 3.95
C THR A 195 0.46 -10.14 3.28
N LEU A 196 0.37 -8.81 3.45
CA LEU A 196 1.42 -7.89 3.01
C LEU A 196 2.43 -7.74 4.14
N SER A 197 3.68 -8.15 3.90
CA SER A 197 4.79 -7.97 4.86
C SER A 197 5.69 -6.81 4.44
N TYR A 198 5.72 -5.75 5.23
CA TYR A 198 6.64 -4.63 5.01
C TYR A 198 7.79 -4.67 6.01
N LEU A 199 9.02 -4.50 5.54
CA LEU A 199 10.22 -4.43 6.38
C LEU A 199 10.80 -3.01 6.31
N PHE A 200 10.78 -2.28 7.42
CA PHE A 200 11.31 -0.91 7.48
C PHE A 200 12.60 -0.88 8.27
N ALA A 201 13.71 -0.55 7.61
CA ALA A 201 14.95 -0.22 8.30
C ALA A 201 14.87 1.20 8.85
N THR A 202 15.20 1.37 10.13
CA THR A 202 15.24 2.69 10.77
C THR A 202 16.50 3.48 10.40
N ASN A 203 17.49 2.82 9.79
CA ASN A 203 18.63 3.44 9.12
C ASN A 203 18.69 2.95 7.65
N GLU A 204 18.29 3.83 6.73
CA GLU A 204 18.19 3.67 5.26
C GLU A 204 17.18 2.61 4.74
N PRO A 205 16.11 3.00 4.00
CA PRO A 205 15.08 2.07 3.53
C PRO A 205 15.57 1.13 2.43
N ILE A 206 15.52 -0.18 2.69
CA ILE A 206 15.66 -1.23 1.67
C ILE A 206 14.25 -1.74 1.33
N LEU A 207 13.83 -1.52 0.10
CA LEU A 207 12.55 -1.96 -0.47
C LEU A 207 12.55 -3.48 -0.65
N TYR A 208 11.65 -4.18 0.05
CA TYR A 208 11.38 -5.61 -0.19
C TYR A 208 10.01 -5.78 -0.86
N THR A 209 9.98 -6.53 -1.95
CA THR A 209 8.77 -7.17 -2.48
C THR A 209 8.99 -8.65 -2.30
N LYS A 210 8.28 -9.29 -1.36
CA LYS A 210 8.28 -10.75 -1.24
C LYS A 210 7.37 -11.25 -2.38
N GLU A 211 7.94 -11.81 -3.43
CA GLU A 211 7.17 -12.63 -4.35
C GLU A 211 6.81 -13.91 -3.59
N LEU A 212 5.52 -14.05 -3.25
CA LEU A 212 4.98 -15.31 -2.73
C LEU A 212 5.11 -16.37 -3.83
N PRO A 213 5.56 -17.61 -3.51
CA PRO A 213 5.63 -18.71 -4.46
C PRO A 213 4.25 -19.11 -5.01
#